data_AF-A0A183DSE4-F1
#
_entry.id   AF-A0A183DSE4-F1
#
_cell.length_a   1.000
_cell.length_b   1.000
_cell.length_c   1.000
_cell.angle_alpha   90.00
_cell.angle_beta   90.00
_cell.angle_gamma   90.00
#
_symmetry.space_group_name_H-M   'P 1'
#
loop_
_entity.id
_entity.type
_entity.pdbx_description
1 polymer ?
#
loop_
_entity_poly.entity_id
_entity_poly.type
_entity_poly.pdbx_seq_one_letter_code
_entity_poly.pdbx_strand_id
1 'polypeptide(L)'
;LRSLRVVAACVGLGWLMTMVVNLMTFIPDISDLAMFYTAAYAGIFVNVSIACNWFIYYFRSADYRYEFKKQLQKLPCVRNVVKPSNDTIKQISEVITVKF
;
A
#
# COMPACT_ATOMS: atom_id res chain seq x y z
N LEU A 1 -11.07 -6.72 15.89
CA LEU A 1 -10.66 -5.74 16.93
C LEU A 1 -9.16 -5.42 16.94
N ARG A 2 -8.26 -6.42 17.00
CA ARG A 2 -6.80 -6.15 17.06
C ARG A 2 -6.25 -5.38 15.85
N SER A 3 -6.77 -5.56 14.64
CA SER A 3 -6.36 -4.83 13.42
C SER A 3 -6.83 -3.39 13.43
N LEU A 4 -8.09 -3.18 13.79
CA LEU A 4 -8.69 -1.86 13.93
C LEU A 4 -7.93 -0.97 14.93
N ARG A 5 -7.50 -1.53 16.08
CA ARG A 5 -6.69 -0.78 17.06
C ARG A 5 -5.34 -0.33 16.50
N VAL A 6 -4.69 -1.16 15.70
CA VAL A 6 -3.39 -0.81 15.08
C VAL A 6 -3.58 0.26 14.01
N VAL A 7 -4.62 0.16 13.19
CA VAL A 7 -4.98 1.18 12.21
C VAL A 7 -5.30 2.52 12.88
N ALA A 8 -6.12 2.50 13.93
CA ALA A 8 -6.44 3.71 14.70
C ALA A 8 -5.18 4.33 15.34
N ALA A 9 -4.27 3.52 15.87
CA ALA A 9 -3.00 3.99 16.41
C ALA A 9 -2.11 4.62 15.33
N CYS A 10 -2.01 4.00 14.14
CA CYS A 10 -1.26 4.57 13.03
C CYS A 10 -1.83 5.93 12.60
N VAL A 11 -3.15 6.02 12.39
CA VAL A 11 -3.84 7.28 12.07
C VAL A 11 -3.57 8.34 13.14
N GLY A 12 -3.72 7.99 14.41
CA GLY A 12 -3.42 8.89 15.52
C GLY A 12 -1.99 9.41 15.50
N LEU A 13 -1.00 8.53 15.27
CA LEU A 13 0.42 8.89 15.19
C LEU A 13 0.73 9.78 13.97
N GLY A 14 0.10 9.54 12.82
CA GLY A 14 0.25 10.37 11.63
C GLY A 14 -0.24 11.80 11.83
N TRP A 15 -1.40 11.96 12.46
CA TRP A 15 -1.93 13.27 12.84
C TRP A 15 -1.08 13.95 13.92
N LEU A 16 -0.63 13.19 14.92
CA LEU A 16 0.23 13.72 15.98
C LEU A 16 1.54 14.25 15.40
N MET A 17 2.21 13.51 14.52
CA MET A 17 3.42 13.97 13.84
C MET A 17 3.18 15.23 13.01
N THR A 18 2.05 15.31 12.31
CA THR A 18 1.67 16.49 11.53
C THR A 18 1.50 17.72 12.42
N MET A 19 0.83 17.56 13.56
CA MET A 19 0.65 18.64 14.54
C MET A 19 1.97 19.07 15.16
N VAL A 20 2.88 18.13 15.47
CA VAL A 20 4.22 18.43 15.99
C VAL A 20 5.02 19.24 14.97
N VAL A 21 5.03 18.82 13.70
CA VAL A 21 5.72 19.55 12.62
C VAL A 21 5.15 20.96 12.45
N ASN A 22 3.82 21.11 12.54
CA ASN A 22 3.18 22.42 12.45
C ASN A 22 3.39 23.28 13.71
N LEU A 23 3.60 22.68 14.88
CA LEU A 23 3.98 23.40 16.09
C LEU A 23 5.39 23.99 15.97
N MET A 24 6.30 23.32 15.28
CA MET A 24 7.65 23.82 15.07
C MET A 24 7.67 25.14 14.32
N THR A 25 6.68 25.44 13.45
CA THR A 25 6.62 26.72 12.73
C THR A 25 6.33 27.92 13.63
N PHE A 26 5.88 27.71 14.88
CA PHE A 26 5.66 28.78 15.85
C PHE A 26 6.93 29.17 16.62
N ILE A 27 8.05 28.48 16.41
CA ILE A 27 9.33 28.83 17.03
C ILE A 27 9.84 30.15 16.41
N PRO A 28 10.10 31.18 17.23
CA PRO A 28 10.70 32.42 16.73
C PRO A 28 12.09 32.10 16.16
N ASP A 29 12.42 32.66 14.99
CA ASP A 29 13.60 32.42 14.11
C ASP A 29 13.43 31.50 12.89
N ILE A 30 12.22 30.99 12.60
CA ILE A 30 11.99 30.28 11.34
C ILE A 30 11.83 31.24 10.16
N SER A 31 12.61 31.02 9.09
CA SER A 31 12.48 31.76 7.84
C SER A 31 11.12 31.54 7.16
N ASP A 32 10.61 32.56 6.47
CA ASP A 32 9.35 32.48 5.70
C ASP A 32 9.35 31.31 4.69
N LEU A 33 10.52 31.03 4.12
CA LEU A 33 10.73 29.92 3.21
C LEU A 33 10.51 28.56 3.91
N ALA A 34 11.08 28.37 5.09
CA ALA A 34 10.89 27.15 5.87
C ALA A 34 9.43 27.00 6.35
N MET A 35 8.74 28.11 6.66
CA MET A 35 7.31 28.09 6.99
C MET A 35 6.46 27.63 5.79
N PHE A 36 6.72 28.17 4.60
CA PHE A 36 6.04 27.76 3.36
C PHE A 36 6.26 26.28 3.04
N TYR A 37 7.50 25.79 3.12
CA TYR A 37 7.80 24.38 2.88
C TYR A 37 7.15 23.46 3.91
N THR A 38 7.12 23.87 5.18
CA THR A 38 6.47 23.08 6.23
C THR A 38 4.96 23.00 6.00
N ALA A 39 4.29 24.10 5.65
CA ALA A 39 2.87 24.10 5.31
C ALA A 39 2.56 23.23 4.07
N ALA A 40 3.41 23.26 3.05
CA ALA A 40 3.24 22.46 1.84
C ALA A 40 3.41 20.95 2.08
N TYR A 41 4.30 20.57 3.00
CA TYR A 41 4.68 19.16 3.22
C TYR A 41 4.15 18.53 4.51
N ALA A 42 3.57 19.31 5.44
CA ALA A 42 3.00 18.79 6.68
C ALA A 42 1.95 17.69 6.42
N GLY A 43 1.18 17.81 5.33
CA GLY A 43 0.18 16.81 4.94
C GLY A 43 0.75 15.45 4.55
N ILE A 44 2.05 15.31 4.25
CA ILE A 44 2.65 14.04 3.85
C ILE A 44 2.50 12.99 4.96
N PHE A 45 2.69 13.38 6.22
CA PHE A 45 2.64 12.43 7.34
C PHE A 45 1.25 11.81 7.54
N VAL A 46 0.17 12.60 7.39
CA VAL A 46 -1.19 12.08 7.39
C VAL A 46 -1.43 11.14 6.20
N ASN A 47 -1.00 11.54 5.01
CA ASN A 47 -1.17 10.73 3.80
C ASN A 47 -0.44 9.37 3.90
N VAL A 48 0.80 9.37 4.38
CA VAL A 48 1.57 8.15 4.65
C VAL A 48 0.87 7.29 5.70
N SER A 49 0.36 7.91 6.76
CA SER A 49 -0.37 7.19 7.80
C SER A 49 -1.64 6.51 7.29
N ILE A 50 -2.38 7.14 6.38
CA ILE A 50 -3.57 6.54 5.77
C ILE A 50 -3.15 5.39 4.84
N ALA A 51 -2.07 5.56 4.07
CA ALA A 51 -1.52 4.52 3.20
C ALA A 51 -1.01 3.30 3.98
N CYS A 52 -0.45 3.49 5.18
CA CYS A 52 0.01 2.40 6.06
C CYS A 52 -1.11 1.41 6.40
N ASN A 53 -2.37 1.82 6.39
CA ASN A 53 -3.49 0.93 6.64
C ASN A 53 -3.52 -0.23 5.63
N TRP A 54 -3.27 0.07 4.34
CA TRP A 54 -3.21 -0.97 3.30
C TRP A 54 -2.10 -1.99 3.60
N PHE A 55 -0.91 -1.53 3.98
CA PHE A 55 0.20 -2.42 4.35
C PHE A 55 -0.14 -3.31 5.56
N ILE A 56 -0.77 -2.74 6.59
CA ILE A 56 -1.16 -3.48 7.80
C ILE A 56 -2.18 -4.58 7.45
N TYR A 57 -3.20 -4.26 6.65
CA TYR A 57 -4.18 -5.25 6.21
C TYR A 57 -3.56 -6.32 5.32
N TYR A 58 -2.65 -5.93 4.42
CA TYR A 58 -1.92 -6.85 3.57
C TYR A 58 -1.06 -7.82 4.39
N PHE A 59 -0.18 -7.34 5.27
CA PHE A 59 0.68 -8.26 6.03
C PHE A 59 -0.08 -9.17 6.99
N ARG A 60 -1.16 -8.66 7.59
CA ARG A 60 -1.76 -9.32 8.74
C ARG A 60 -2.98 -10.19 8.43
N SER A 61 -3.59 -10.07 7.25
CA SER A 61 -4.70 -10.92 6.83
C SER A 61 -4.34 -11.69 5.55
N ALA A 62 -4.39 -13.02 5.61
CA ALA A 62 -4.23 -13.86 4.43
C ALA A 62 -5.41 -13.69 3.47
N ASP A 63 -6.63 -13.57 3.99
CA ASP A 63 -7.85 -13.39 3.19
C ASP A 63 -7.82 -12.08 2.42
N TYR A 64 -7.39 -10.99 3.07
CA TYR A 64 -7.25 -9.69 2.41
C TYR A 64 -6.22 -9.75 1.27
N ARG A 65 -5.07 -10.41 1.48
CA ARG A 65 -4.06 -10.60 0.42
C ARG A 65 -4.60 -11.41 -0.74
N TYR A 66 -5.33 -12.47 -0.44
CA TYR A 66 -5.91 -13.35 -1.46
C TYR A 66 -6.89 -12.58 -2.35
N GLU A 67 -7.84 -11.87 -1.75
CA GLU A 67 -8.81 -11.05 -2.50
C GLU A 67 -8.12 -9.89 -3.23
N PHE A 68 -7.15 -9.22 -2.60
CA PHE A 68 -6.38 -8.17 -3.26
C PHE A 68 -5.65 -8.69 -4.51
N LYS A 69 -4.99 -9.85 -4.42
CA LYS A 69 -4.31 -10.50 -5.55
C LYS A 69 -5.28 -10.87 -6.66
N LYS A 70 -6.47 -11.38 -6.30
CA LYS A 70 -7.55 -11.70 -7.25
C LYS A 70 -8.05 -10.46 -8.00
N GLN A 71 -8.17 -9.32 -7.32
CA GLN A 71 -8.51 -8.05 -7.98
C GLN A 71 -7.37 -7.53 -8.86
N LEU A 72 -6.13 -7.64 -8.38
CA LEU A 72 -4.93 -7.22 -9.12
C LEU A 72 -4.77 -8.00 -10.44
N GLN A 73 -5.11 -9.29 -10.45
CA GLN A 73 -5.09 -10.14 -11.65
C GLN A 73 -6.13 -9.74 -12.71
N LYS A 74 -7.18 -9.00 -12.35
CA LYS A 74 -8.16 -8.48 -13.32
C LYS A 74 -7.64 -7.27 -14.08
N LEU A 75 -6.60 -6.60 -13.58
CA LEU A 75 -6.01 -5.46 -14.27
C LEU A 75 -5.37 -5.93 -15.58
N PRO A 76 -5.69 -5.28 -16.72
CA PRO A 76 -5.22 -5.72 -18.03
C PRO A 76 -3.69 -5.77 -18.13
N CYS A 77 -2.99 -4.89 -17.39
CA CYS A 77 -1.54 -4.83 -17.30
C CYS A 77 -0.91 -6.10 -16.72
N VAL A 78 -1.60 -6.76 -15.78
CA VAL A 78 -1.12 -7.98 -15.10
C VAL A 78 -1.61 -9.23 -15.85
N ARG A 79 -2.80 -9.16 -16.45
CA ARG A 79 -3.42 -10.25 -17.20
C ARG A 79 -2.57 -10.74 -18.38
N ASN A 80 -1.84 -9.84 -19.04
CA ASN A 80 -0.99 -10.19 -20.18
C ASN A 80 0.34 -10.87 -19.78
N VAL A 81 0.76 -10.77 -18.52
CA VAL A 81 1.96 -11.45 -17.99
C VAL A 81 1.69 -12.92 -17.67
N VAL A 82 0.43 -13.27 -17.38
CA VAL A 82 0.01 -14.62 -16.94
C VAL A 82 -0.75 -15.37 -18.05
N LYS A 83 -0.64 -14.98 -19.32
CA LYS A 83 -1.08 -15.87 -20.39
C LYS A 83 -0.03 -16.97 -20.54
N PRO A 84 -0.30 -18.23 -20.16
CA PRO A 84 0.59 -19.32 -20.55
C PRO A 84 0.67 -19.31 -22.07
N SER A 85 1.89 -19.37 -22.62
CA SER A 85 2.08 -19.57 -24.05
C SER A 85 1.32 -20.83 -24.46
N ASN A 86 0.68 -20.81 -25.64
CA ASN A 86 0.03 -21.99 -26.21
C ASN A 86 0.97 -23.21 -26.29
N ASP A 87 2.29 -22.97 -26.32
CA ASP A 87 3.31 -24.02 -26.29
C ASP A 87 3.32 -24.80 -24.97
N THR A 88 3.06 -24.13 -23.84
CA THR A 88 3.00 -24.77 -22.51
C THR A 88 1.76 -25.64 -22.37
N ILE A 89 0.63 -25.24 -22.98
CA ILE A 89 -0.61 -26.03 -23.01
C ILE A 89 -0.42 -27.28 -23.88
N LYS A 90 0.24 -27.14 -25.05
CA LYS A 90 0.60 -28.28 -25.91
C LYS A 90 1.49 -29.30 -25.20
N GLN A 91 2.54 -28.85 -24.52
CA GLN A 91 3.43 -29.76 -23.79
C GLN A 91 2.71 -30.52 -22.67
N ILE A 92 1.80 -29.87 -21.94
CA ILE A 92 1.02 -30.55 -20.90
C ILE A 92 0.08 -31.59 -21.52
N SER A 93 -0.54 -31.28 -22.67
CA SER A 93 -1.40 -32.24 -23.37
C SER A 93 -0.63 -33.47 -23.88
N GLU A 94 0.58 -33.30 -24.43
CA GLU A 94 1.42 -34.41 -24.89
C GLU A 94 1.88 -35.29 -23.72
N VAL A 95 2.27 -34.69 -22.59
CA VAL A 95 2.69 -35.46 -21.39
C VAL A 95 1.53 -36.27 -20.80
N ILE A 96 0.29 -35.79 -20.90
CA ILE A 96 -0.89 -36.53 -20.44
C ILE A 96 -1.22 -37.67 -21.43
N THR A 97 -1.16 -37.43 -22.74
CA THR A 97 -1.48 -38.46 -23.75
C THR A 97 -0.45 -39.60 -23.80
N VAL A 98 0.81 -39.36 -23.45
CA VAL A 98 1.84 -40.42 -23.43
C VAL A 98 1.77 -41.28 -22.16
N LYS A 99 1.01 -40.86 -21.14
CA LYS A 99 0.85 -41.58 -19.88
C LYS A 99 -0.41 -42.46 -19.79
N PHE A 100 -1.23 -42.53 -20.84
CA PHE A 100 -2.41 -43.39 -20.94
C PHE A 100 -2.35 -44.28 -22.17
#